data_AF-A0A7S2RGJ0-F1
#
_entry.id   AF-A0A7S2RGJ0-F1
#
_cell.length_a   1.000
_cell.length_b   1.000
_cell.length_c   1.000
_cell.angle_alpha   90.00
_cell.angle_beta   90.00
_cell.angle_gamma   90.00
#
_symmetry.space_group_name_H-M   'P 1'
#
loop_
_entity.id
_entity.type
_entity.pdbx_description
1 polymer ?
#
loop_
_entity_poly.entity_id
_entity_poly.type
_entity_poly.pdbx_seq_one_letter_code
_entity_poly.pdbx_strand_id
1 'polypeptide(L)'
;TDAFNVGPVGRVSTRLGIVEGQTSAASEKLASVYEGKPAENETFDKLVKKNFPGAISNKDLATRVVGLLDEKGFNPSNTLLCTSLCADELARVLEDEFVDIYGNNFNLGGLSGFPFAGNTGFGAMAAHIPDDGFCLLIHGPHVGITKEGQVGKVERSGIALVDNCCGSAIAASKYLKGITDGGAKITT
;
A
#
# COMPACT_ATOMS: atom_id res chain seq x y z
N THR A 1 -6.77 8.78 -56.25
CA THR A 1 -6.30 9.39 -54.99
C THR A 1 -6.63 8.44 -53.89
N ASP A 2 -5.58 7.80 -53.40
CA ASP A 2 -5.58 6.63 -52.53
C ASP A 2 -6.05 6.90 -51.09
N ALA A 3 -6.23 5.77 -50.41
CA ALA A 3 -6.17 5.57 -48.96
C ALA A 3 -7.47 5.74 -48.17
N PHE A 4 -8.30 4.69 -48.16
CA PHE A 4 -8.89 4.14 -46.93
C PHE A 4 -9.11 2.63 -47.09
N ASN A 5 -8.01 1.87 -47.07
CA ASN A 5 -8.04 0.43 -46.91
C ASN A 5 -7.85 0.11 -45.42
N VAL A 6 -8.94 0.09 -44.67
CA VAL A 6 -8.93 -0.36 -43.26
C VAL A 6 -9.15 -1.87 -43.29
N GLY A 7 -8.04 -2.61 -43.33
CA GLY A 7 -8.06 -4.06 -43.10
C GLY A 7 -8.59 -4.38 -41.69
N PRO A 8 -8.99 -5.64 -41.42
CA PRO A 8 -9.45 -6.02 -40.10
C PRO A 8 -8.25 -6.03 -39.16
N VAL A 9 -8.06 -4.96 -38.40
CA VAL A 9 -7.17 -4.99 -37.23
C VAL A 9 -7.92 -5.71 -36.13
N GLY A 10 -7.88 -7.04 -36.19
CA GLY A 10 -8.21 -7.87 -35.04
C GLY A 10 -7.36 -7.39 -33.87
N ARG A 11 -8.00 -6.79 -32.86
CA ARG A 11 -7.38 -6.67 -31.54
C ARG A 11 -7.26 -8.08 -30.98
N VAL A 12 -6.13 -8.70 -31.26
CA VAL A 12 -5.68 -9.88 -30.54
C VAL A 12 -5.30 -9.39 -29.14
N SER A 13 -6.29 -9.31 -28.25
CA SER A 13 -6.06 -9.24 -26.80
C SER A 13 -5.43 -10.56 -26.39
N THR A 14 -4.10 -10.64 -26.50
CA THR A 14 -3.36 -11.79 -26.03
C THR A 14 -3.03 -11.60 -24.57
N ARG A 15 -3.65 -12.47 -23.77
CA ARG A 15 -3.18 -12.97 -22.47
C ARG A 15 -3.51 -12.09 -21.26
N LEU A 16 -4.69 -12.37 -20.67
CA LEU A 16 -4.69 -12.80 -19.27
C LEU A 16 -3.71 -13.98 -19.19
N GLY A 17 -2.42 -13.68 -19.07
CA GLY A 17 -1.43 -14.70 -18.82
C GLY A 17 -1.79 -15.29 -17.47
N ILE A 18 -2.21 -16.55 -17.45
CA ILE A 18 -2.12 -17.33 -16.23
C ILE A 18 -0.63 -17.32 -15.91
N VAL A 19 -0.25 -16.47 -14.97
CA VAL A 19 1.14 -16.38 -14.52
C VAL A 19 1.32 -17.64 -13.67
N GLU A 20 2.01 -18.65 -14.20
CA GLU A 20 2.56 -19.69 -13.34
C GLU A 20 3.39 -18.99 -12.26
N GLY A 21 3.12 -19.33 -10.99
CA GLY A 21 3.76 -18.69 -9.85
C GLY A 21 5.27 -18.72 -10.01
N GLN A 22 5.90 -17.55 -9.98
CA GLN A 22 7.36 -17.45 -10.00
C GLN A 22 7.91 -18.17 -8.77
N THR A 23 8.82 -19.12 -8.98
CA THR A 23 9.38 -20.00 -7.95
C THR A 23 10.53 -19.38 -7.16
N SER A 24 10.89 -18.13 -7.40
CA SER A 24 11.96 -17.46 -6.65
C SER A 24 11.54 -17.22 -5.20
N ALA A 25 12.50 -17.37 -4.29
CA ALA A 25 12.26 -17.14 -2.87
C ALA A 25 11.90 -15.67 -2.63
N ALA A 26 11.01 -15.39 -1.67
CA ALA A 26 10.66 -14.01 -1.32
C ALA A 26 11.90 -13.22 -0.88
N SER A 27 12.86 -13.87 -0.22
CA SER A 27 14.17 -13.31 0.14
C SER A 27 14.98 -12.82 -1.07
N GLU A 28 14.95 -13.52 -2.20
CA GLU A 28 15.66 -13.11 -3.42
C GLU A 28 15.01 -11.88 -4.04
N LYS A 29 13.67 -11.87 -4.11
CA LYS A 29 12.91 -10.71 -4.60
C LYS A 29 13.12 -9.48 -3.72
N LEU A 30 13.08 -9.67 -2.39
CA LEU A 30 13.34 -8.61 -1.41
C LEU A 30 14.67 -7.89 -1.66
N ALA A 31 15.74 -8.63 -1.95
CA ALA A 31 17.05 -8.03 -2.24
C ALA A 31 16.98 -7.10 -3.46
N SER A 32 16.29 -7.52 -4.52
CA SER A 32 16.12 -6.71 -5.74
C SER A 32 15.26 -5.47 -5.54
N VAL A 33 14.23 -5.53 -4.67
CA VAL A 33 13.32 -4.39 -4.36
C VAL A 33 14.06 -3.19 -3.77
N TYR A 34 15.14 -3.45 -3.02
CA TYR A 34 15.91 -2.40 -2.35
C TYR A 34 17.26 -2.12 -3.02
N GLU A 35 17.55 -2.78 -4.15
CA GLU A 35 18.73 -2.50 -4.95
C GLU A 35 18.62 -1.10 -5.57
N GLY A 36 19.64 -0.25 -5.39
CA GLY A 36 19.67 1.10 -5.96
C GLY A 36 18.75 2.13 -5.30
N LYS A 37 17.93 1.76 -4.30
CA LYS A 37 17.15 2.72 -3.51
C LYS A 37 18.09 3.63 -2.69
N PRO A 38 17.71 4.91 -2.47
CA PRO A 38 18.53 5.84 -1.72
C PRO A 38 18.78 5.35 -0.29
N ALA A 39 19.93 5.71 0.27
CA ALA A 39 20.25 5.43 1.65
C ALA A 39 19.26 6.09 2.61
N GLU A 40 19.00 5.46 3.74
CA GLU A 40 18.11 5.98 4.77
C GLU A 40 18.66 7.28 5.36
N ASN A 41 17.76 8.22 5.68
CA ASN A 41 18.14 9.49 6.27
C ASN A 41 18.08 9.39 7.80
N GLU A 42 19.24 9.24 8.45
CA GLU A 42 19.35 9.10 9.91
C GLU A 42 18.74 10.28 10.69
N THR A 43 18.85 11.50 10.16
CA THR A 43 18.31 12.69 10.83
C THR A 43 16.79 12.66 10.81
N PHE A 44 16.20 12.30 9.68
CA PHE A 44 14.75 12.15 9.56
C PHE A 44 14.26 10.95 10.38
N ASP A 45 14.95 9.82 10.36
CA ASP A 45 14.62 8.64 11.16
C ASP A 45 14.54 8.95 12.66
N LYS A 46 15.52 9.69 13.20
CA LYS A 46 15.48 10.18 14.60
C LYS A 46 14.23 11.03 14.87
N LEU A 47 13.83 11.86 13.91
CA LEU A 47 12.63 12.68 14.02
C LEU A 47 11.36 11.83 14.05
N VAL A 48 11.27 10.83 13.16
CA VAL A 48 10.16 9.86 13.15
C VAL A 48 10.08 9.14 14.49
N LYS A 49 11.19 8.56 14.95
CA LYS A 49 11.26 7.78 16.20
C LYS A 49 11.01 8.61 17.46
N LYS A 50 11.22 9.93 17.43
CA LYS A 50 10.81 10.83 18.51
C LYS A 50 9.27 10.88 18.68
N ASN A 51 8.53 10.84 17.59
CA ASN A 51 7.06 10.87 17.60
C ASN A 51 6.45 9.47 17.65
N PHE A 52 7.14 8.47 17.08
CA PHE A 52 6.72 7.09 16.97
C PHE A 52 7.85 6.15 17.42
N PRO A 53 8.07 6.00 18.74
CA PRO A 53 9.10 5.10 19.26
C PRO A 53 8.91 3.67 18.73
N GLY A 54 9.95 3.10 18.13
CA GLY A 54 9.90 1.77 17.52
C GLY A 54 9.48 1.74 16.05
N ALA A 55 9.24 2.90 15.42
CA ALA A 55 9.07 2.97 13.97
C ALA A 55 10.29 2.37 13.25
N ILE A 56 10.01 1.61 12.19
CA ILE A 56 11.00 0.97 11.32
C ILE A 56 10.75 1.42 9.88
N SER A 57 11.81 1.39 9.05
CA SER A 57 11.66 1.68 7.63
C SER A 57 10.88 0.58 6.92
N ASN A 58 10.39 0.86 5.71
CA ASN A 58 9.75 -0.19 4.93
C ASN A 58 10.72 -1.35 4.63
N LYS A 59 12.01 -1.07 4.43
CA LYS A 59 13.04 -2.08 4.21
C LYS A 59 13.15 -3.03 5.39
N ASP A 60 13.22 -2.48 6.60
CA ASP A 60 13.26 -3.27 7.83
C ASP A 60 11.97 -4.07 8.03
N LEU A 61 10.81 -3.46 7.71
CA LEU A 61 9.52 -4.13 7.78
C LEU A 61 9.46 -5.32 6.82
N ALA A 62 9.73 -5.11 5.53
CA ALA A 62 9.72 -6.15 4.51
C ALA A 62 10.72 -7.26 4.83
N THR A 63 11.93 -6.91 5.29
CA THR A 63 12.94 -7.88 5.71
C THR A 63 12.46 -8.75 6.87
N ARG A 64 11.86 -8.16 7.90
CA ARG A 64 11.33 -8.90 9.04
C ARG A 64 10.16 -9.79 8.65
N VAL A 65 9.22 -9.26 7.85
CA VAL A 65 8.03 -9.99 7.41
C VAL A 65 8.44 -11.18 6.55
N VAL A 66 9.26 -10.97 5.51
CA VAL A 66 9.73 -12.03 4.63
C VAL A 66 10.49 -13.11 5.42
N GLY A 67 11.44 -12.73 6.27
CA GLY A 67 12.19 -13.71 7.07
C GLY A 67 11.31 -14.59 7.95
N LEU A 68 10.34 -13.99 8.66
CA LEU A 68 9.42 -14.72 9.54
C LEU A 68 8.44 -15.63 8.77
N LEU A 69 8.04 -15.23 7.57
CA LEU A 69 7.05 -15.95 6.76
C LEU A 69 7.70 -17.06 5.92
N ASP A 70 8.91 -16.83 5.40
CA ASP A 70 9.70 -17.85 4.69
C ASP A 70 9.97 -19.06 5.60
N GLU A 71 10.30 -18.83 6.88
CA GLU A 71 10.45 -19.88 7.90
C GLU A 71 9.16 -20.70 8.12
N LYS A 72 7.99 -20.13 7.78
CA LYS A 72 6.68 -20.77 7.88
C LYS A 72 6.18 -21.36 6.56
N GLY A 73 7.00 -21.33 5.51
CA GLY A 73 6.66 -21.89 4.20
C GLY A 73 5.84 -20.97 3.29
N PHE A 74 5.69 -19.70 3.64
CA PHE A 74 5.10 -18.70 2.75
C PHE A 74 6.14 -18.34 1.68
N ASN A 75 5.70 -18.19 0.45
CA ASN A 75 6.53 -17.77 -0.67
C ASN A 75 5.65 -17.08 -1.73
N PRO A 76 6.26 -16.44 -2.75
CA PRO A 76 5.51 -15.70 -3.76
C PRO A 76 4.55 -16.55 -4.61
N SER A 77 4.74 -17.87 -4.69
CA SER A 77 3.88 -18.75 -5.50
C SER A 77 2.67 -19.28 -4.74
N ASN A 78 2.70 -19.29 -3.40
CA ASN A 78 1.61 -19.80 -2.55
C ASN A 78 0.97 -18.74 -1.65
N THR A 79 1.37 -17.46 -1.73
CA THR A 79 0.85 -16.40 -0.86
C THR A 79 0.15 -15.32 -1.67
N LEU A 80 -1.13 -15.10 -1.41
CA LEU A 80 -1.87 -13.95 -1.93
C LEU A 80 -1.64 -12.72 -1.04
N LEU A 81 -1.04 -11.68 -1.61
CA LEU A 81 -0.93 -10.38 -0.96
C LEU A 81 -2.28 -9.67 -0.93
N CYS A 82 -2.62 -9.11 0.22
CA CYS A 82 -3.80 -8.29 0.43
C CYS A 82 -3.40 -7.01 1.14
N THR A 83 -4.00 -5.89 0.76
CA THR A 83 -3.73 -4.61 1.40
C THR A 83 -5.02 -3.94 1.85
N SER A 84 -4.94 -3.24 2.97
CA SER A 84 -5.97 -2.29 3.39
C SER A 84 -5.28 -1.01 3.85
N LEU A 85 -4.97 -0.18 2.86
CA LEU A 85 -4.25 1.07 3.00
C LEU A 85 -5.11 2.25 2.51
N CYS A 86 -4.68 3.46 2.83
CA CYS A 86 -5.37 4.66 2.39
C CYS A 86 -5.37 4.80 0.86
N ALA A 87 -6.41 5.42 0.30
CA ALA A 87 -6.45 5.80 -1.11
C ALA A 87 -5.40 6.85 -1.50
N ASP A 88 -4.73 7.48 -0.53
CA ASP A 88 -3.61 8.42 -0.74
C ASP A 88 -2.49 7.76 -1.56
N GLU A 89 -1.93 8.47 -2.53
CA GLU A 89 -0.89 7.96 -3.43
C GLU A 89 0.40 7.60 -2.68
N LEU A 90 0.67 8.25 -1.54
CA LEU A 90 1.85 7.96 -0.73
C LEU A 90 1.81 6.55 -0.12
N ALA A 91 0.61 5.98 0.06
CA ALA A 91 0.46 4.62 0.56
C ALA A 91 0.85 3.56 -0.48
N ARG A 92 0.96 3.93 -1.77
CA ARG A 92 1.37 3.02 -2.84
C ARG A 92 2.80 2.53 -2.68
N VAL A 93 3.70 3.33 -2.09
CA VAL A 93 5.11 2.94 -1.91
C VAL A 93 5.25 1.62 -1.12
N LEU A 94 4.50 1.47 -0.02
CA LEU A 94 4.51 0.23 0.77
C LEU A 94 3.82 -0.92 0.03
N GLU A 95 2.74 -0.62 -0.70
CA GLU A 95 2.00 -1.61 -1.49
C GLU A 95 2.86 -2.17 -2.62
N ASP A 96 3.48 -1.32 -3.41
CA ASP A 96 4.35 -1.67 -4.54
C ASP A 96 5.53 -2.52 -4.08
N GLU A 97 6.15 -2.19 -2.94
CA GLU A 97 7.26 -2.98 -2.38
C GLU A 97 6.86 -4.41 -2.01
N PHE A 98 5.66 -4.61 -1.47
CA PHE A 98 5.16 -5.96 -1.20
C PHE A 98 4.64 -6.65 -2.47
N VAL A 99 4.11 -5.90 -3.44
CA VAL A 99 3.71 -6.42 -4.76
C VAL A 99 4.91 -6.95 -5.54
N ASP A 100 6.05 -6.26 -5.49
CA ASP A 100 7.28 -6.74 -6.13
C ASP A 100 7.79 -8.06 -5.52
N ILE A 101 7.44 -8.35 -4.26
CA ILE A 101 7.80 -9.58 -3.56
C ILE A 101 6.75 -10.69 -3.82
N TYR A 102 5.48 -10.45 -3.51
CA TYR A 102 4.42 -11.47 -3.48
C TYR A 102 3.48 -11.45 -4.70
N GLY A 103 3.70 -10.55 -5.65
CA GLY A 103 2.83 -10.37 -6.82
C GLY A 103 1.64 -9.44 -6.56
N ASN A 104 0.76 -9.34 -7.55
CA ASN A 104 -0.40 -8.44 -7.51
C ASN A 104 -1.26 -8.66 -6.25
N ASN A 105 -1.71 -7.56 -5.65
CA ASN A 105 -2.47 -7.60 -4.41
C ASN A 105 -3.99 -7.54 -4.61
N PHE A 106 -4.74 -8.09 -3.65
CA PHE A 106 -6.16 -7.79 -3.47
C PHE A 106 -6.32 -6.53 -2.59
N ASN A 107 -6.90 -5.47 -3.13
CA ASN A 107 -7.09 -4.21 -2.40
C ASN A 107 -8.44 -4.20 -1.67
N LEU A 108 -8.39 -4.23 -0.33
CA LEU A 108 -9.54 -4.16 0.57
C LEU A 108 -9.79 -2.75 1.11
N GLY A 109 -8.84 -1.83 0.88
CA GLY A 109 -8.75 -0.54 1.56
C GLY A 109 -9.70 0.54 1.04
N GLY A 110 -9.32 1.79 1.35
CA GLY A 110 -10.07 2.99 0.98
C GLY A 110 -9.67 4.14 1.91
N LEU A 111 -10.53 5.16 2.04
CA LEU A 111 -10.19 6.36 2.82
C LEU A 111 -9.71 6.02 4.25
N SER A 112 -8.60 6.62 4.68
CA SER A 112 -7.94 6.36 5.97
C SER A 112 -7.46 4.91 6.22
N GLY A 113 -7.49 4.04 5.21
CA GLY A 113 -7.03 2.65 5.34
C GLY A 113 -8.03 1.70 5.99
N PHE A 114 -9.30 2.09 6.08
CA PHE A 114 -10.34 1.15 6.51
C PHE A 114 -10.61 0.08 5.43
N PRO A 115 -10.89 -1.17 5.82
CA PRO A 115 -11.19 -2.27 4.90
C PRO A 115 -12.63 -2.18 4.37
N PHE A 116 -12.92 -1.15 3.56
CA PHE A 116 -14.27 -0.87 3.07
C PHE A 116 -14.84 -1.91 2.11
N ALA A 117 -14.00 -2.78 1.54
CA ALA A 117 -14.49 -3.93 0.77
C ALA A 117 -15.33 -4.90 1.65
N GLY A 118 -15.15 -4.85 2.97
CA GLY A 118 -15.99 -5.55 3.96
C GLY A 118 -15.97 -7.07 3.82
N ASN A 119 -16.98 -7.73 4.38
CA ASN A 119 -17.07 -9.19 4.39
C ASN A 119 -17.14 -9.78 2.97
N THR A 120 -17.82 -9.10 2.05
CA THR A 120 -17.91 -9.55 0.64
C THR A 120 -16.54 -9.49 -0.03
N GLY A 121 -15.79 -8.40 0.14
CA GLY A 121 -14.43 -8.27 -0.39
C GLY A 121 -13.46 -9.27 0.22
N PHE A 122 -13.55 -9.49 1.54
CA PHE A 122 -12.72 -10.48 2.22
C PHE A 122 -13.05 -11.91 1.76
N GLY A 123 -14.33 -12.23 1.56
CA GLY A 123 -14.75 -13.52 1.00
C GLY A 123 -14.28 -13.73 -0.44
N ALA A 124 -14.36 -12.70 -1.27
CA ALA A 124 -13.83 -12.75 -2.64
C ALA A 124 -12.30 -12.94 -2.66
N MET A 125 -11.59 -12.23 -1.80
CA MET A 125 -10.15 -12.40 -1.60
C MET A 125 -9.80 -13.83 -1.18
N ALA A 126 -10.52 -14.38 -0.19
CA ALA A 126 -10.25 -15.72 0.32
C ALA A 126 -10.41 -16.80 -0.76
N ALA A 127 -11.34 -16.60 -1.70
CA ALA A 127 -11.53 -17.50 -2.84
C ALA A 127 -10.41 -17.42 -3.91
N HIS A 128 -9.51 -16.44 -3.81
CA HIS A 128 -8.36 -16.27 -4.73
C HIS A 128 -7.03 -16.70 -4.10
N ILE A 129 -7.02 -17.12 -2.84
CA ILE A 129 -5.82 -17.68 -2.21
C ILE A 129 -5.44 -18.97 -2.97
N PRO A 130 -4.15 -19.20 -3.29
CA PRO A 130 -3.71 -20.45 -3.90
C PRO A 130 -4.17 -21.68 -3.10
N ASP A 131 -4.42 -22.80 -3.77
CA ASP A 131 -4.77 -24.06 -3.09
C ASP A 131 -3.69 -24.43 -2.07
N ASP A 132 -4.11 -24.77 -0.85
CA ASP A 132 -3.23 -25.02 0.31
C ASP A 132 -2.23 -23.87 0.62
N GLY A 133 -2.53 -22.67 0.13
CA GLY A 133 -1.70 -21.48 0.26
C GLY A 133 -2.10 -20.58 1.42
N PHE A 134 -1.61 -19.35 1.36
CA PHE A 134 -1.72 -18.37 2.44
C PHE A 134 -2.20 -17.00 1.95
N CYS A 135 -2.67 -16.20 2.88
CA CYS A 135 -2.94 -14.77 2.69
C CYS A 135 -2.00 -13.96 3.59
N LEU A 136 -1.38 -12.92 3.02
CA LEU A 136 -0.68 -11.89 3.77
C LEU A 136 -1.46 -10.58 3.67
N LEU A 137 -2.04 -10.12 4.79
CA LEU A 137 -2.75 -8.84 4.86
C LEU A 137 -1.87 -7.75 5.49
N ILE A 138 -1.53 -6.72 4.72
CA ILE A 138 -0.90 -5.48 5.21
C ILE A 138 -1.99 -4.43 5.39
N HIS A 139 -2.27 -4.02 6.63
CA HIS A 139 -3.31 -3.04 6.93
C HIS A 139 -2.83 -1.96 7.89
N GLY A 140 -3.35 -0.75 7.73
CA GLY A 140 -3.10 0.31 8.71
C GLY A 140 -3.49 1.72 8.23
N PRO A 141 -3.69 2.65 9.17
CA PRO A 141 -3.75 4.07 8.86
C PRO A 141 -2.35 4.57 8.45
N HIS A 142 -2.29 5.79 7.93
CA HIS A 142 -1.02 6.47 7.66
C HIS A 142 -1.05 7.91 8.17
N VAL A 143 0.13 8.47 8.39
CA VAL A 143 0.31 9.86 8.79
C VAL A 143 1.56 10.41 8.13
N GLY A 144 1.49 11.65 7.64
CA GLY A 144 2.62 12.36 7.10
C GLY A 144 3.47 13.01 8.20
N ILE A 145 4.76 13.14 7.94
CA ILE A 145 5.67 13.94 8.75
C ILE A 145 6.51 14.77 7.79
N THR A 146 6.51 16.10 7.97
CA THR A 146 7.29 17.01 7.11
C THR A 146 8.79 16.91 7.39
N LYS A 147 9.64 17.47 6.52
CA LYS A 147 11.10 17.50 6.76
C LYS A 147 11.50 18.30 8.01
N GLU A 148 10.68 19.26 8.44
CA GLU A 148 10.83 19.98 9.71
C GLU A 148 10.19 19.24 10.91
N GLY A 149 9.51 18.12 10.66
CA GLY A 149 8.94 17.26 11.68
C GLY A 149 7.52 17.56 12.11
N GLN A 150 6.75 18.27 11.28
CA GLN A 150 5.34 18.49 11.57
C GLN A 150 4.54 17.20 11.27
N VAL A 151 3.99 16.58 12.31
CA VAL A 151 3.12 15.40 12.20
C VAL A 151 1.75 15.80 11.65
N GLY A 152 1.17 14.93 10.81
CA GLY A 152 -0.12 15.15 10.17
C GLY A 152 -0.04 15.92 8.86
N LYS A 153 1.18 16.19 8.36
CA LYS A 153 1.42 16.92 7.12
C LYS A 153 2.58 16.31 6.34
N VAL A 154 2.62 16.58 5.04
CA VAL A 154 3.68 16.06 4.15
C VAL A 154 3.91 16.99 2.96
N GLU A 155 5.14 17.06 2.50
CA GLU A 155 5.49 17.63 1.20
C GLU A 155 5.14 16.66 0.07
N ARG A 156 4.55 17.16 -1.03
CA ARG A 156 4.21 16.35 -2.21
C ARG A 156 4.97 16.85 -3.42
N SER A 157 5.38 15.91 -4.28
CA SER A 157 6.14 16.23 -5.50
C SER A 157 5.35 17.18 -6.39
N GLY A 158 5.98 18.28 -6.81
CA GLY A 158 5.37 19.30 -7.66
C GLY A 158 4.33 20.20 -6.97
N ILE A 159 4.14 20.11 -5.66
CA ILE A 159 3.15 20.89 -4.90
C ILE A 159 3.86 21.72 -3.83
N ALA A 160 3.77 23.05 -3.93
CA ALA A 160 4.37 23.96 -2.96
C ALA A 160 3.63 23.97 -1.61
N LEU A 161 2.34 23.64 -1.60
CA LEU A 161 1.52 23.59 -0.40
C LEU A 161 1.84 22.32 0.42
N VAL A 162 2.26 22.52 1.66
CA VAL A 162 2.38 21.45 2.66
C VAL A 162 1.01 21.23 3.32
N ASP A 163 0.37 20.10 3.00
CA ASP A 163 -1.02 19.82 3.38
C ASP A 163 -1.16 18.55 4.24
N ASN A 164 -2.39 18.31 4.70
CA ASN A 164 -2.79 17.26 5.62
C ASN A 164 -2.51 15.85 5.06
N CYS A 165 -1.99 14.98 5.93
CA CYS A 165 -1.76 13.57 5.64
C CYS A 165 -1.85 12.78 6.96
N CYS A 166 -2.83 11.90 7.17
CA CYS A 166 -3.94 11.54 6.28
C CYS A 166 -5.04 12.61 6.23
N GLY A 167 -5.35 13.12 5.03
CA GLY A 167 -6.40 14.14 4.84
C GLY A 167 -7.79 13.68 5.31
N SER A 168 -8.16 12.43 5.01
CA SER A 168 -9.44 11.84 5.43
C SER A 168 -9.56 11.75 6.95
N ALA A 169 -8.54 11.21 7.63
CA ALA A 169 -8.55 11.06 9.09
C ALA A 169 -8.58 12.42 9.80
N ILE A 170 -7.82 13.41 9.31
CA ILE A 170 -7.81 14.76 9.86
C ILE A 170 -9.17 15.45 9.66
N ALA A 171 -9.81 15.30 8.50
CA ALA A 171 -11.14 15.84 8.25
C ALA A 171 -12.19 15.23 9.18
N ALA A 172 -12.17 13.89 9.34
CA ALA A 172 -13.05 13.19 10.28
C ALA A 172 -12.82 13.63 11.73
N SER A 173 -11.56 13.78 12.15
CA SER A 173 -11.21 14.27 13.49
C SER A 173 -11.73 15.68 13.75
N LYS A 174 -11.59 16.60 12.78
CA LYS A 174 -12.13 17.97 12.87
C LYS A 174 -13.66 17.98 12.94
N TYR A 175 -14.33 17.13 12.18
CA TYR A 175 -15.78 16.98 12.24
C TYR A 175 -16.25 16.52 13.62
N LEU A 176 -15.64 15.46 14.15
CA LEU A 176 -15.93 14.96 15.50
C LEU A 176 -15.68 16.03 16.55
N LYS A 177 -14.57 16.77 16.46
CA LYS A 177 -14.27 17.88 17.35
C LYS A 177 -15.35 18.97 17.31
N GLY A 178 -15.83 19.31 16.11
CA GLY A 178 -16.93 20.28 15.94
C GLY A 178 -18.21 19.84 16.64
N ILE A 179 -18.52 18.54 16.62
CA ILE A 179 -19.67 17.99 17.36
C ILE A 179 -19.42 18.07 18.87
N THR A 180 -18.26 17.60 19.34
CA THR A 180 -17.96 17.53 20.78
C THR A 180 -17.85 18.90 21.43
N ASP A 181 -17.40 19.90 20.68
CA ASP A 181 -17.30 21.29 21.15
C ASP A 181 -18.64 22.04 21.05
N GLY A 182 -19.71 21.40 20.54
CA GLY A 182 -21.03 22.00 20.38
C GLY A 182 -21.17 23.00 19.22
N GLY A 183 -20.20 23.04 18.31
CA GLY A 183 -20.16 23.96 17.16
C GLY A 183 -20.72 23.39 15.87
N ALA A 184 -20.97 22.09 15.79
CA ALA A 184 -21.48 21.45 14.57
C ALA A 184 -22.96 21.78 14.35
N LYS A 185 -23.28 22.33 13.18
CA LYS A 185 -24.65 22.37 12.68
C LYS A 185 -25.03 20.95 12.28
N ILE A 186 -25.80 20.26 13.12
CA ILE A 186 -26.43 18.99 12.75
C ILE A 186 -27.50 19.33 11.72
N THR A 187 -27.17 19.15 10.44
CA THR A 187 -28.18 19.16 9.37
C THR A 187 -28.87 17.81 9.40
N THR A 188 -30.06 17.77 10.01
CA THR A 188 -31.03 16.68 9.88
C THR A 188 -31.72 16.73 8.53
#